data_AF-A0A9D4FZZ2-F1
#
_entry.id   AF-A0A9D4FZZ2-F1
#
_cell.length_a   1.000
_cell.length_b   1.000
_cell.length_c   1.000
_cell.angle_alpha   90.00
_cell.angle_beta   90.00
_cell.angle_gamma   90.00
#
_symmetry.space_group_name_H-M   'P 1'
#
loop_
_entity.id
_entity.type
_entity.pdbx_description
1 polymer ?
#
loop_
_entity_poly.entity_id
_entity_poly.type
_entity_poly.pdbx_seq_one_letter_code
_entity_poly.pdbx_strand_id
1 'polypeptide(L)' 'MFVPEPVIAMSIKPARSADIENFSKGIARFTKEDPTFKVSWDEENKETIAQGMGELHLDIYSQVLRTRT' A
#
# COMPACT_ATOMS: atom_id res chain seq x y z
N MET A 1 16.18 -6.59 -14.93
CA MET A 1 15.42 -5.38 -14.55
C MET A 1 15.91 -4.97 -13.16
N PHE A 2 16.59 -3.84 -13.02
CA PHE A 2 17.02 -3.33 -11.71
C PHE A 2 15.86 -2.51 -11.15
N VAL A 3 15.22 -3.00 -10.08
CA VAL A 3 14.17 -2.28 -9.37
C VAL A 3 14.80 -1.68 -8.13
N PRO A 4 14.83 -0.34 -7.98
CA PRO A 4 15.40 0.29 -6.81
C PRO A 4 14.65 -0.14 -5.54
N GLU A 5 15.38 -0.24 -4.43
CA GLU A 5 14.76 -0.58 -3.15
C GLU A 5 13.87 0.57 -2.66
N PRO A 6 12.68 0.28 -2.13
CA PRO A 6 11.81 1.30 -1.58
C PRO A 6 12.49 1.99 -0.40
N VAL A 7 12.42 3.33 -0.38
CA VAL A 7 13.15 4.17 0.57
C VAL A 7 12.31 4.47 1.81
N ILE A 8 10.98 4.41 1.70
CA ILE A 8 10.04 4.70 2.79
C ILE A 8 9.10 3.51 3.01
N ALA A 9 8.80 3.23 4.27
CA ALA A 9 7.77 2.31 4.71
C ALA A 9 6.72 3.06 5.55
N MET A 10 5.44 2.74 5.36
CA MET A 10 4.32 3.30 6.10
C MET A 10 3.31 2.20 6.46
N SER A 11 2.83 2.21 7.70
CA SER A 11 1.71 1.35 8.10
C SER A 11 0.41 1.91 7.52
N ILE A 12 -0.30 1.05 6.78
CA ILE A 12 -1.59 1.36 6.20
C ILE A 12 -2.63 0.41 6.76
N LYS A 13 -3.79 0.97 7.13
CA LYS A 13 -4.93 0.20 7.61
C LYS A 13 -6.24 0.73 7.02
N PRO A 14 -7.16 -0.16 6.65
CA PRO A 14 -8.49 0.26 6.24
C PRO A 14 -9.22 0.89 7.43
N ALA A 15 -9.92 1.99 7.19
CA ALA A 15 -10.66 2.71 8.23
C ALA A 15 -11.83 1.89 8.80
N ARG A 16 -12.39 0.97 7.99
CA ARG A 16 -13.51 0.11 8.38
C ARG A 16 -13.27 -1.31 7.88
N SER A 17 -13.79 -2.29 8.61
CA SER A 17 -13.70 -3.70 8.24
C SER A 17 -14.41 -4.03 6.91
N ALA A 18 -15.44 -3.27 6.55
CA ALA A 18 -16.15 -3.42 5.27
C ALA A 18 -15.26 -3.08 4.06
N ASP A 19 -14.25 -2.23 4.24
CA ASP A 19 -13.39 -1.75 3.16
C ASP A 19 -12.16 -2.63 2.94
N ILE A 20 -11.96 -3.68 3.77
CA ILE A 20 -10.82 -4.61 3.68
C ILE A 20 -10.74 -5.29 2.31
N GLU A 21 -11.89 -5.67 1.73
CA GLU A 21 -11.92 -6.38 0.45
C GLU A 21 -11.56 -5.45 -0.72
N ASN A 22 -12.08 -4.21 -0.69
CA ASN A 22 -11.74 -3.17 -1.67
C ASN A 22 -10.28 -2.74 -1.55
N PHE A 23 -9.78 -2.62 -0.33
CA PHE A 23 -8.39 -2.31 -0.03
C PHE A 23 -7.43 -3.37 -0.59
N SER A 24 -7.71 -4.65 -0.34
CA SER A 24 -6.93 -5.77 -0.87
C SER A 24 -6.91 -5.79 -2.41
N LYS A 25 -8.07 -5.55 -3.05
CA LYS A 25 -8.17 -5.43 -4.52
C LYS A 25 -7.39 -4.23 -5.06
N GLY A 26 -7.43 -3.09 -4.35
CA GLY A 26 -6.68 -1.88 -4.69
C GLY A 26 -5.17 -2.11 -4.66
N ILE A 27 -4.65 -2.66 -3.56
CA ILE A 27 -3.22 -2.97 -3.41
C ILE A 27 -2.75 -3.94 -4.49
N ALA A 28 -3.47 -5.03 -4.72
CA ALA A 28 -3.10 -6.02 -5.73
C ALA A 28 -3.01 -5.42 -7.15
N ARG A 29 -3.79 -4.36 -7.41
CA ARG A 29 -3.72 -3.62 -8.67
C ARG A 29 -2.49 -2.70 -8.70
N PHE A 30 -2.20 -1.99 -7.61
CA PHE A 30 -1.04 -1.10 -7.53
C PHE A 30 0.30 -1.85 -7.63
N THR A 31 0.44 -3.01 -7.00
CA THR A 31 1.63 -3.85 -7.13
C THR A 31 1.83 -4.39 -8.55
N LYS A 32 0.76 -4.47 -9.37
CA LYS A 32 0.86 -4.83 -10.79
C LYS A 32 1.22 -3.64 -11.68
N GLU A 33 0.72 -2.45 -11.36
CA GLU A 33 0.99 -1.23 -12.13
C GLU A 33 2.39 -0.66 -11.82
N ASP A 34 2.86 -0.79 -10.57
CA ASP A 34 4.14 -0.28 -10.12
C ASP A 34 4.97 -1.36 -9.40
N PRO A 35 6.12 -1.79 -9.98
CA PRO A 35 6.98 -2.82 -9.38
C PRO A 35 7.83 -2.30 -8.21
N THR A 36 7.88 -0.99 -7.97
CA THR A 36 8.59 -0.37 -6.83
C THR A 36 7.74 -0.34 -5.57
N PHE A 37 6.42 -0.44 -5.72
CA PHE A 37 5.48 -0.55 -4.62
C PHE A 37 5.42 -1.97 -4.06
N LYS A 38 5.94 -2.15 -2.85
CA LYS A 38 5.90 -3.43 -2.13
C LYS A 38 4.97 -3.33 -0.94
N VAL A 39 4.25 -4.41 -0.68
CA VAL A 39 3.39 -4.53 0.49
C VAL A 39 3.77 -5.78 1.24
N SER A 40 3.95 -5.63 2.54
CA SER A 40 4.31 -6.69 3.48
C SER A 40 3.30 -6.71 4.61
N TRP A 41 2.96 -7.91 5.08
CA TRP A 41 2.12 -8.07 6.26
C TRP A 41 3.01 -8.22 7.49
N ASP A 42 2.79 -7.38 8.51
CA ASP A 42 3.50 -7.45 9.77
C ASP A 42 2.68 -8.26 10.78
N GLU A 43 3.14 -9.47 11.10
CA GLU A 43 2.45 -10.37 12.03
C GLU A 43 2.53 -9.90 13.49
N GLU A 44 3.55 -9.11 13.85
CA GLU A 44 3.76 -8.61 15.22
C GLU A 44 2.74 -7.52 15.58
N ASN A 45 2.53 -6.56 14.68
CA ASN A 45 1.60 -5.45 14.87
C ASN A 45 0.21 -5.73 14.29
N LYS A 46 0.06 -6.78 13.47
CA LYS A 46 -1.14 -7.10 12.69
C LYS A 46 -1.56 -5.96 11.77
N GLU A 47 -0.57 -5.29 11.18
CA GLU A 47 -0.75 -4.18 10.28
C GLU A 47 -0.17 -4.49 8.91
N THR A 48 -0.66 -3.79 7.89
CA THR A 48 -0.13 -3.90 6.54
C THR A 48 0.89 -2.79 6.33
N ILE A 49 2.13 -3.15 6.03
CA ILE A 49 3.20 -2.19 5.74
C ILE A 49 3.30 -2.02 4.23
N ALA A 50 3.08 -0.79 3.76
CA ALA A 50 3.33 -0.40 2.38
C ALA A 50 4.68 0.29 2.27
N GLN A 51 5.47 -0.11 1.28
CA GLN A 51 6.80 0.40 1.00
C GLN A 51 6.81 1.01 -0.40
N GLY A 52 7.42 2.18 -0.53
CA GLY A 52 7.49 2.90 -1.80
C GLY A 52 8.75 3.75 -1.93
N MET A 53 8.91 4.33 -3.12
CA MET A 53 10.07 5.14 -3.47
C MET A 53 10.10 6.53 -2.81
N GLY A 54 8.97 7.04 -2.30
CA GLY A 54 8.91 8.35 -1.67
C GLY A 54 7.55 8.70 -1.07
N GLU A 55 7.48 9.82 -0.36
CA GLU A 55 6.30 10.30 0.37
C GLU A 55 5.08 10.52 -0.54
N LEU A 56 5.27 11.17 -1.69
CA LEU A 56 4.21 11.47 -2.63
C LEU A 56 3.56 10.20 -3.20
N HIS A 57 4.36 9.14 -3.38
CA HIS A 57 3.86 7.88 -3.92
C HIS A 57 2.86 7.25 -2.94
N LEU A 58 3.20 7.23 -1.66
CA LEU A 58 2.34 6.72 -0.60
C LEU A 58 1.11 7.60 -0.38
N ASP A 59 1.25 8.92 -0.50
CA ASP A 59 0.14 9.87 -0.34
C ASP A 59 -0.94 9.67 -1.43
N ILE A 60 -0.52 9.49 -2.69
CA ILE A 60 -1.43 9.18 -3.81
C ILE A 60 -2.18 7.87 -3.54
N TYR A 61 -1.50 6.81 -3.10
CA TYR A 61 -2.16 5.54 -2.81
C TYR A 61 -3.19 5.67 -1.66
N SER A 62 -2.84 6.39 -0.59
CA SER A 62 -3.74 6.70 0.51
C SER A 62 -4.99 7.44 0.02
N GLN A 63 -4.81 8.41 -0.89
CA GLN A 63 -5.91 9.18 -1.46
C GLN A 63 -6.81 8.33 -2.37
N VAL A 64 -6.26 7.46 -3.21
CA VAL A 64 -7.05 6.59 -4.11
C VAL A 64 -7.85 5.56 -3.31
N LEU A 65 -7.24 4.98 -2.28
CA LEU A 65 -7.92 4.03 -1.38
C LEU A 65 -9.05 4.72 -0.60
N ARG A 66 -8.84 5.97 -0.18
CA ARG A 66 -9.86 6.77 0.53
C ARG A 66 -11.01 7.22 -0.38
N THR A 67 -10.72 7.59 -1.63
CA THR A 67 -11.73 8.16 -2.56
C THR A 67 -12.68 7.10 -3.13
N ARG A 68 -12.29 5.82 -3.11
CA ARG A 68 -13.09 4.71 -3.64
C ARG A 68 -13.91 3.94 -2.59
N THR A 69 -13.96 4.44 -1.35
CA THR A 69 -14.88 4.01 -0.28
C THR A 69 -16.01 5.03 -0.14
#